data_AF-A0A6V8NFL0-F1
#
_entry.id   AF-A0A6V8NFL0-F1
#
_cell.length_a   1.000
_cell.length_b   1.000
_cell.length_c   1.000
_cell.angle_alpha   90.00
_cell.angle_beta   90.00
_cell.angle_gamma   90.00
#
_symmetry.space_group_name_H-M   'P 1'
#
loop_
_entity.id
_entity.type
_entity.pdbx_description
1 polymer ?
#
loop_
_entity_poly.entity_id
_entity_poly.type
_entity_poly.pdbx_seq_one_letter_code
_entity_poly.pdbx_strand_id
1 'polypeptide(L)'
;MQEITRREFVKMGMASMAGLFLRGLELSSLQFVPEVDNPLDSYPERGWEKIYRDQFRYDSTFHFLCAPNDTHNCLLRAYVKNGVVTRIGPSYGYGKARDVYGNQASHRWDPRCCQKGLALVRRFYGPRRVKNHFVRKGFKE
;
A
#
# COMPACT_ATOMS: atom_id res chain seq x y z
N MET A 1 25.07 -34.29 29.95
CA MET A 1 25.27 -32.89 29.50
C MET A 1 26.48 -32.37 30.24
N GLN A 2 27.53 -31.90 29.57
CA GLN A 2 28.66 -31.29 30.27
C GLN A 2 28.23 -29.96 30.88
N GLU A 3 28.50 -29.76 32.18
CA GLU A 3 28.18 -28.51 32.86
C GLU A 3 29.18 -27.43 32.45
N ILE A 4 28.67 -26.36 31.84
CA ILE A 4 29.50 -25.20 31.47
C ILE A 4 29.87 -24.49 32.76
N THR A 5 31.17 -24.38 33.03
CA THR A 5 31.68 -23.66 34.19
C THR A 5 31.53 -22.15 33.99
N ARG A 6 31.45 -21.39 35.09
CA ARG A 6 31.39 -19.90 35.03
C ARG A 6 32.55 -19.31 34.20
N ARG A 7 33.73 -19.92 34.25
CA ARG A 7 34.91 -19.47 33.50
C ARG A 7 34.75 -19.70 32.00
N GLU A 8 34.18 -20.82 31.58
CA GLU A 8 33.90 -21.11 30.17
C GLU A 8 32.81 -20.19 29.62
N PHE A 9 31.77 -19.92 30.42
CA PHE A 9 30.73 -18.95 30.05
C PHE A 9 31.32 -17.55 29.79
N VAL A 10 32.19 -17.06 30.68
CA VAL A 10 32.86 -15.75 30.50
C VAL A 10 33.77 -15.75 29.26
N LYS A 11 34.53 -16.83 29.03
CA LYS A 11 35.38 -16.95 27.83
C LYS A 11 34.57 -16.96 26.54
N MET A 12 33.46 -17.69 26.51
CA MET A 12 32.53 -17.68 25.38
C MET A 12 31.93 -16.29 25.17
N GLY A 13 31.47 -15.63 26.24
CA GLY A 13 30.93 -14.27 26.16
C GLY A 13 31.91 -13.25 25.57
N MET A 14 33.18 -13.30 26.01
CA MET A 14 34.22 -12.42 25.47
C MET A 14 34.57 -12.74 24.01
N ALA A 15 34.63 -14.03 23.64
CA ALA A 15 34.85 -14.44 22.24
C ALA A 15 33.70 -13.98 21.32
N SER A 16 32.45 -14.10 21.78
CA SER A 16 31.26 -13.59 21.07
C SER A 16 31.34 -12.08 20.86
N MET A 17 31.71 -11.33 21.92
CA MET A 17 31.86 -9.88 21.87
C MET A 17 32.96 -9.47 20.88
N ALA A 18 34.12 -10.13 20.93
CA ALA A 18 35.21 -9.89 19.99
C ALA A 18 34.81 -10.20 18.53
N GLY A 19 34.04 -11.27 18.32
CA GLY A 19 33.48 -11.61 17.00
C GLY A 19 32.52 -10.54 16.45
N LEU A 20 31.74 -9.89 17.32
CA LEU A 20 30.88 -8.77 16.95
C LEU A 20 31.69 -7.50 16.65
N PHE A 21 32.74 -7.21 17.42
CA PHE A 21 33.64 -6.09 17.14
C PHE A 21 34.40 -6.26 15.82
N LEU A 22 34.86 -7.47 15.50
CA LEU A 22 35.55 -7.78 14.24
C LEU A 22 34.63 -7.72 13.01
N ARG A 23 33.32 -7.92 13.18
CA ARG A 23 32.32 -7.76 12.11
C ARG A 23 31.91 -6.31 11.87
N GLY A 24 32.41 -5.37 12.67
CA GLY A 24 31.97 -3.98 12.68
C GLY A 24 30.63 -3.86 13.43
N LEU A 25 30.53 -2.88 14.33
CA LEU A 25 29.25 -2.51 14.90
C LEU A 25 28.40 -1.94 13.77
N GLU A 26 27.28 -2.57 13.40
CA GLU A 26 26.25 -1.95 12.56
C GLU A 26 25.59 -0.81 13.35
N LEU A 27 26.30 0.30 13.47
CA LEU A 27 25.83 1.56 14.05
C LEU A 27 25.01 2.34 13.02
N SER A 28 24.21 1.65 12.21
CA SER A 28 23.31 2.29 11.22
C SER A 28 22.34 3.26 11.89
N SER A 29 22.02 3.05 13.17
CA SER A 29 21.24 3.97 14.01
C SER A 29 22.01 5.18 14.55
N LEU A 30 23.35 5.20 14.46
CA LEU A 30 24.20 6.36 14.79
C LEU A 30 24.68 7.11 13.55
N GLN A 31 24.02 6.90 12.40
CA GLN A 31 24.33 7.68 11.20
C GLN A 31 24.19 9.17 11.49
N PHE A 32 25.24 9.91 11.15
CA PHE A 32 25.30 11.35 11.31
C PHE A 32 24.15 11.99 10.51
N VAL A 33 23.18 12.57 11.20
CA VAL A 33 22.18 13.42 10.55
C VAL A 33 22.92 14.70 10.16
N PRO A 34 22.96 15.08 8.87
CA PRO A 34 23.62 16.30 8.45
C PRO A 34 23.06 17.49 9.23
N GLU A 35 23.96 18.31 9.79
CA GLU A 35 23.59 19.51 10.53
C GLU A 35 22.94 20.50 9.56
N VAL A 36 21.67 20.85 9.82
CA VAL A 36 20.91 21.81 9.02
C VAL A 36 20.87 23.11 9.81
N ASP A 37 21.50 24.15 9.28
CA ASP A 37 21.62 25.46 9.93
C ASP A 37 20.25 26.10 10.19
N ASN A 38 19.44 26.31 9.14
CA ASN A 38 18.05 26.78 9.25
C ASN A 38 17.08 25.85 8.51
N PRO A 39 16.34 24.98 9.23
CA PRO A 39 15.41 24.03 8.61
C PRO A 39 14.16 24.69 8.00
N LEU A 40 13.94 25.98 8.22
CA LEU A 40 12.83 26.74 7.62
C LEU A 40 13.23 27.50 6.34
N ASP A 41 14.53 27.70 6.12
CA ASP A 41 15.05 28.45 4.96
C ASP A 41 15.29 27.53 3.76
N SER A 42 15.96 26.39 3.98
CA SER A 42 16.13 25.37 2.94
C SER A 42 16.23 23.96 3.52
N TYR A 43 15.69 22.98 2.79
CA TYR A 43 15.81 21.57 3.14
C TYR A 43 16.72 20.89 2.10
N PRO A 44 18.01 20.70 2.40
CA PRO A 44 19.02 20.37 1.39
C PRO A 44 18.91 18.92 0.86
N GLU A 45 18.43 17.97 1.66
CA GLU A 45 18.26 16.57 1.26
C GLU A 45 16.77 16.25 1.09
N ARG A 46 16.32 16.09 -0.17
CA ARG A 46 14.91 15.83 -0.54
C ARG A 46 14.75 14.57 -1.38
N GLY A 47 15.81 13.78 -1.54
CA GLY A 47 15.79 12.54 -2.30
C GLY A 47 14.80 11.54 -1.70
N TRP A 48 14.67 11.52 -0.37
CA TRP A 48 13.68 10.70 0.34
C TRP A 48 12.23 10.94 -0.12
N GLU A 49 11.88 12.16 -0.55
CA GLU A 49 10.52 12.48 -1.00
C GLU A 49 10.12 11.67 -2.25
N LYS A 50 11.12 11.25 -3.05
CA LYS A 50 10.91 10.40 -4.22
C LYS A 50 10.21 9.09 -3.86
N ILE A 51 10.49 8.53 -2.67
CA ILE A 51 9.88 7.30 -2.18
C ILE A 51 8.35 7.45 -2.08
N TYR A 52 7.87 8.57 -1.56
CA TYR A 52 6.43 8.86 -1.44
C TYR A 52 5.79 9.22 -2.77
N ARG A 53 6.48 10.00 -3.62
CA ARG A 53 6.01 10.33 -4.97
C ARG A 53 5.85 9.09 -5.83
N ASP A 54 6.84 8.20 -5.78
CA ASP A 54 6.81 6.94 -6.50
C ASP A 54 5.69 6.04 -5.97
N GLN A 55 5.48 5.96 -4.65
CA GLN A 55 4.36 5.21 -4.07
C GLN A 55 2.99 5.70 -4.60
N PHE A 56 2.80 7.00 -4.73
CA PHE A 56 1.53 7.57 -5.21
C PHE A 56 1.37 7.52 -6.74
N ARG A 57 2.47 7.40 -7.50
CA ARG A 57 2.46 7.30 -8.97
C ARG A 57 1.72 6.03 -9.44
N TYR A 58 1.08 6.14 -10.58
CA TYR A 58 0.37 5.07 -11.29
C TYR A 58 0.77 5.05 -12.76
N ASP A 59 0.61 3.91 -13.43
CA ASP A 59 0.96 3.71 -14.84
C ASP A 59 -0.24 3.97 -15.75
N SER A 60 -1.45 3.62 -15.29
CA SER A 60 -2.68 3.85 -16.03
C SER A 60 -3.88 4.02 -15.10
N THR A 61 -4.98 4.49 -15.68
CA THR A 61 -6.26 4.61 -14.97
C THR A 61 -7.41 4.17 -15.86
N PHE A 62 -8.46 3.64 -15.26
CA PHE A 62 -9.72 3.40 -15.93
C PHE A 62 -10.90 3.73 -15.02
N HIS A 63 -12.04 4.01 -15.63
CA HIS A 63 -13.28 4.28 -14.92
C HIS A 63 -14.09 3.01 -14.77
N PHE A 64 -14.73 2.83 -13.62
CA PHE A 64 -15.65 1.74 -13.39
C PHE A 64 -16.78 2.19 -12.46
N LEU A 65 -17.88 1.43 -12.50
CA LEU A 65 -19.05 1.70 -11.69
C LEU A 65 -19.04 0.84 -10.43
N CYS A 66 -19.14 1.48 -9.27
CA CYS A 66 -19.36 0.81 -8.00
C CYS A 66 -20.87 0.74 -7.75
N ALA A 67 -21.46 -0.41 -8.09
CA ALA A 67 -22.90 -0.67 -8.05
C ALA A 67 -23.32 -1.79 -7.05
N PRO A 68 -22.91 -1.74 -5.77
CA PRO A 68 -23.59 -2.55 -4.76
C PRO A 68 -25.00 -1.98 -4.51
N ASN A 69 -25.82 -2.68 -3.74
CA ASN A 69 -27.11 -2.17 -3.28
C ASN A 69 -26.92 -1.10 -2.18
N ASP A 70 -26.34 0.04 -2.53
CA ASP A 70 -26.10 1.18 -1.64
C ASP A 70 -26.77 2.46 -2.13
N THR A 71 -27.55 2.39 -3.21
CA THR A 71 -28.23 3.50 -3.90
C THR A 71 -27.29 4.55 -4.50
N HIS A 72 -25.96 4.42 -4.36
CA HIS A 72 -25.07 5.48 -4.75
C HIS A 72 -24.67 5.42 -6.22
N ASN A 73 -24.39 4.20 -6.71
CA ASN A 73 -23.93 3.95 -8.07
C ASN A 73 -22.73 4.84 -8.45
N CYS A 74 -21.63 4.72 -7.69
CA CYS A 74 -20.51 5.64 -7.76
C CYS A 74 -19.67 5.44 -9.04
N LEU A 75 -19.44 6.50 -9.84
CA LEU A 75 -18.46 6.50 -10.93
C LEU A 75 -17.07 6.73 -10.35
N LEU A 76 -16.29 5.66 -10.25
CA LEU A 76 -14.97 5.66 -9.62
C LEU A 76 -13.86 5.50 -10.65
N ARG A 77 -12.65 5.95 -10.29
CA ARG A 77 -11.43 5.76 -11.06
C ARG A 77 -10.50 4.80 -10.32
N ALA A 78 -10.10 3.73 -11.00
CA ALA A 78 -9.05 2.83 -10.55
C ALA A 78 -7.70 3.35 -11.02
N TYR A 79 -6.70 3.30 -10.15
CA TYR A 79 -5.30 3.63 -10.45
C TYR A 79 -4.51 2.33 -10.46
N VAL A 80 -3.86 2.05 -11.59
CA VAL A 80 -3.13 0.81 -11.83
C VAL A 80 -1.64 1.09 -11.78
N LYS A 81 -0.91 0.23 -11.07
CA LYS A 81 0.55 0.23 -11.05
C LYS A 81 1.05 -1.20 -11.14
N ASN A 82 2.03 -1.47 -12.00
CA ASN A 82 2.56 -2.81 -12.26
C ASN A 82 1.46 -3.82 -12.60
N GLY A 83 0.45 -3.42 -13.38
CA GLY A 83 -0.69 -4.27 -13.75
C GLY A 83 -1.69 -4.58 -12.62
N VAL A 84 -1.54 -3.96 -11.45
CA VAL A 84 -2.40 -4.18 -10.26
C VAL A 84 -3.11 -2.88 -9.89
N VAL A 85 -4.41 -2.96 -9.56
CA VAL A 85 -5.14 -1.81 -9.02
C VAL A 85 -4.65 -1.54 -7.61
N THR A 86 -3.94 -0.44 -7.40
CA THR A 86 -3.37 -0.09 -6.08
C THR A 86 -4.30 0.81 -5.28
N ARG A 87 -5.08 1.67 -5.96
CA ARG A 87 -5.99 2.62 -5.34
C ARG A 87 -7.24 2.82 -6.17
N ILE A 88 -8.32 3.17 -5.49
CA ILE A 88 -9.57 3.66 -6.09
C ILE A 88 -9.81 5.06 -5.56
N GLY A 89 -10.34 5.94 -6.39
CA GLY A 89 -10.72 7.30 -6.01
C GLY A 89 -11.94 7.79 -6.78
N PRO A 90 -12.46 8.97 -6.42
CA PRO A 90 -13.48 9.63 -7.22
C PRO A 90 -12.96 9.93 -8.63
N SER A 91 -13.87 9.89 -9.60
CA SER A 91 -13.56 10.19 -11.00
C SER A 91 -13.47 11.69 -11.29
N TYR A 92 -14.22 12.53 -10.54
CA TYR A 92 -14.49 13.93 -10.90
C TYR A 92 -15.04 14.08 -12.33
N GLY A 93 -15.76 13.05 -12.79
CA GLY A 93 -16.19 12.88 -14.17
C GLY A 93 -17.71 12.74 -14.32
N TYR A 94 -18.48 12.94 -13.25
CA TYR A 94 -19.93 12.76 -13.31
C TYR A 94 -20.58 13.63 -14.37
N GLY A 95 -20.17 14.90 -14.47
CA GLY A 95 -20.71 15.79 -15.49
C GLY A 95 -20.40 15.38 -16.94
N LYS A 96 -19.54 14.38 -17.17
CA LYS A 96 -19.26 13.82 -18.50
C LYS A 96 -19.99 12.49 -18.74
N ALA A 97 -20.60 11.90 -17.72
CA ALA A 97 -21.32 10.64 -17.83
C ALA A 97 -22.64 10.84 -18.57
N ARG A 98 -22.86 9.98 -19.57
CA ARG A 98 -24.09 9.94 -20.37
C ARG A 98 -24.68 8.54 -20.33
N ASP A 99 -26.01 8.45 -20.31
CA ASP A 99 -26.71 7.18 -20.48
C ASP A 99 -26.91 6.85 -21.97
N VAL A 100 -27.50 5.68 -22.24
CA VAL A 100 -27.79 5.20 -23.61
C VAL A 100 -28.83 6.05 -24.35
N TYR A 101 -29.60 6.88 -23.64
CA TYR A 101 -30.61 7.77 -24.20
C TYR A 101 -30.08 9.20 -24.42
N GLY A 102 -28.81 9.45 -24.08
CA GLY A 102 -28.17 10.75 -24.23
C GLY A 102 -28.40 11.71 -23.06
N ASN A 103 -29.04 11.28 -21.97
CA ASN A 103 -29.15 12.10 -20.77
C ASN A 103 -27.77 12.24 -20.13
N GLN A 104 -27.42 13.47 -19.73
CA GLN A 104 -26.12 13.78 -19.16
C GLN A 104 -26.29 14.18 -17.68
N ALA A 105 -25.47 13.57 -16.82
CA ALA A 105 -25.47 13.95 -15.41
C ALA A 105 -24.85 15.34 -15.20
N SER A 106 -25.26 16.01 -14.13
CA SER A 106 -24.68 17.28 -13.69
C SER A 106 -23.32 17.09 -13.02
N HIS A 107 -22.42 18.06 -13.15
CA HIS A 107 -21.15 18.13 -12.41
C HIS A 107 -21.33 18.19 -10.88
N ARG A 108 -22.51 18.56 -10.38
CA ARG A 108 -22.80 18.62 -8.93
C ARG A 108 -22.74 17.27 -8.22
N TRP A 109 -22.75 16.17 -8.97
CA TRP A 109 -22.62 14.84 -8.41
C TRP A 109 -21.17 14.46 -8.10
N ASP A 110 -20.17 15.23 -8.50
CA ASP A 110 -18.79 15.02 -8.08
C ASP A 110 -18.57 15.44 -6.61
N PRO A 111 -17.72 14.75 -5.82
CA PRO A 111 -16.95 13.56 -6.19
C PRO A 111 -17.72 12.23 -6.05
N ARG A 112 -18.89 12.26 -5.39
CA ARG A 112 -19.51 11.10 -4.72
C ARG A 112 -18.41 10.23 -4.09
N CYS A 113 -18.55 8.91 -4.04
CA CYS A 113 -17.68 7.97 -3.33
C CYS A 113 -17.99 7.84 -1.82
N CYS A 114 -17.80 6.62 -1.32
CA CYS A 114 -17.91 6.28 0.08
C CYS A 114 -16.68 5.46 0.51
N GLN A 115 -16.45 5.38 1.81
CA GLN A 115 -15.35 4.62 2.40
C GLN A 115 -15.33 3.15 1.98
N LYS A 116 -16.50 2.54 1.71
CA LYS A 116 -16.58 1.15 1.22
C LYS A 116 -16.14 1.02 -0.24
N GLY A 117 -16.51 1.98 -1.09
CA GLY A 117 -16.12 2.01 -2.50
C GLY A 117 -14.60 2.17 -2.67
N LEU A 118 -13.99 3.04 -1.86
CA LEU A 118 -12.54 3.23 -1.86
C LEU A 118 -11.78 1.98 -1.39
N ALA A 119 -12.39 1.18 -0.51
CA ALA A 119 -11.81 -0.06 0.01
C ALA A 119 -12.04 -1.29 -0.89
N LEU A 120 -12.68 -1.17 -2.06
CA LEU A 120 -12.98 -2.30 -2.95
C LEU A 120 -11.74 -3.06 -3.42
N VAL A 121 -10.57 -2.41 -3.47
CA VAL A 121 -9.28 -3.07 -3.76
C VAL A 121 -9.06 -4.29 -2.85
N ARG A 122 -9.48 -4.21 -1.57
CA ARG A 122 -9.40 -5.33 -0.62
C ARG A 122 -10.30 -6.51 -1.02
N ARG A 123 -11.40 -6.29 -1.74
CA ARG A 123 -12.22 -7.39 -2.27
C ARG A 123 -11.58 -8.06 -3.49
N PHE A 124 -10.87 -7.29 -4.32
CA PHE A 124 -10.19 -7.83 -5.49
C PHE A 124 -9.02 -8.74 -5.10
N TYR A 125 -8.29 -8.43 -4.04
CA TYR A 125 -7.08 -9.19 -3.68
C TYR A 125 -7.17 -9.86 -2.30
N GLY A 126 -8.34 -9.78 -1.65
CA GLY A 126 -8.54 -10.37 -0.33
C GLY A 126 -8.75 -11.89 -0.35
N PRO A 127 -8.64 -12.53 0.82
CA PRO A 127 -8.74 -13.99 0.96
C PRO A 127 -10.12 -14.56 0.59
N ARG A 128 -11.15 -13.70 0.51
CA ARG A 128 -12.54 -14.08 0.18
C ARG A 128 -12.84 -14.05 -1.32
N ARG A 129 -11.87 -13.75 -2.19
CA ARG A 129 -12.11 -13.76 -3.64
C ARG A 129 -12.31 -15.20 -4.12
N VAL A 130 -13.50 -15.48 -4.66
CA VAL A 130 -13.78 -16.74 -5.36
C VAL A 130 -12.95 -16.75 -6.65
N LYS A 131 -12.03 -17.71 -6.77
CA LYS A 131 -11.09 -17.78 -7.91
C LYS A 131 -11.51 -18.75 -9.00
N ASN A 132 -12.32 -19.75 -8.65
CA ASN A 132 -12.71 -20.85 -9.53
C ASN A 132 -14.19 -21.18 -9.35
N HIS A 133 -14.72 -22.01 -10.23
CA HIS A 133 -16.02 -22.64 -10.09
C HIS A 133 -15.93 -23.74 -9.04
N PHE A 134 -16.87 -23.76 -8.10
CA PHE A 134 -16.95 -24.78 -7.05
C PHE A 134 -18.30 -25.48 -7.13
N VAL A 135 -18.29 -26.79 -6.92
CA VAL A 135 -19.49 -27.62 -6.76
C VAL A 135 -19.42 -28.25 -5.37
N ARG A 136 -20.54 -28.32 -4.67
CA ARG A 136 -20.61 -28.98 -3.37
C ARG A 136 -20.25 -30.47 -3.54
N LYS A 137 -19.39 -31.00 -2.65
CA LYS A 137 -19.09 -32.43 -2.59
C LYS A 137 -20.40 -33.24 -2.42
N GLY A 138 -20.56 -34.31 -3.21
CA GLY A 138 -21.78 -35.14 -3.22
C GLY A 138 -22.99 -34.53 -3.95
N PHE A 139 -22.80 -33.62 -4.92
CA PHE A 139 -23.90 -33.09 -5.73
C PHE A 139 -24.35 -34.03 -6.87
N LYS A 140 -23.47 -34.93 -7.32
CA LYS A 140 -23.73 -35.89 -8.42
C LYS A 140 -23.62 -37.36 -7.98
N GLU A 141 -23.48 -37.59 -6.68
CA GLU A 141 -23.61 -38.91 -6.06
C GLU A 141 -25.09 -39.12 -5.71
#